data_AF-A0AA35XHV2-F1
#
_entry.id   AF-A0AA35XHV2-F1
#
_cell.length_a   1.000
_cell.length_b   1.000
_cell.length_c   1.000
_cell.angle_alpha   90.00
_cell.angle_beta   90.00
_cell.angle_gamma   90.00
#
_symmetry.space_group_name_H-M   'P 1'
#
loop_
_entity.id
_entity.type
_entity.pdbx_description
1 polymer ?
#
loop_
_entity_poly.entity_id
_entity_poly.type
_entity_poly.pdbx_seq_one_letter_code
_entity_poly.pdbx_strand_id
1 'polypeptide(L)'
;MVRNFLAGGAAVSVMSRMLGVRQIVADAGIAADSLPDHPDLRSVRAGRGTGDISRGPAMSPEQRSAEARREPRRRGGDAGADLIATGDMGIGNTTAASAITAVMTGASPEHSTGPGTGRTPEELRRKVAVVRRALEHNAPDPAIRSACWRSALLVAALAALTRRALHLDGFMDTCDALLGGFDRERRLEILRDPHVGAFAVVGVVCLLLVKLAALTDRAAGGEPDGHPDPSFPYARREGLGTPFVSRSSRFGPWAGLLIAAAAAVALTGLPGLALAALAAAVAWAGGAWATRQLGGVTGDIYGAVNETAEVAVLGLAVLVLG
;
A
#
# COMPACT_ATOMS: atom_id res chain seq x y z
N MET A 1 2.62 27.08 4.09
CA MET A 1 2.06 25.85 4.67
C MET A 1 2.94 25.22 5.74
N VAL A 2 4.23 24.99 5.51
CA VAL A 2 5.12 24.34 6.50
C VAL A 2 5.18 25.08 7.84
N ARG A 3 5.35 26.41 7.83
CA ARG A 3 5.23 27.23 9.05
C ARG A 3 3.88 27.07 9.76
N ASN A 4 2.80 26.80 9.01
CA ASN A 4 1.47 26.53 9.59
C ASN A 4 1.36 25.13 10.20
N PHE A 5 2.05 24.13 9.65
CA PHE A 5 2.18 22.81 10.30
C PHE A 5 2.90 22.96 11.65
N LEU A 6 4.02 23.67 11.67
CA LEU A 6 4.81 23.88 12.90
C LEU A 6 4.08 24.73 13.94
N ALA A 7 3.29 25.72 13.51
CA ALA A 7 2.42 26.51 14.40
C ALA A 7 1.16 25.75 14.84
N GLY A 8 0.91 24.55 14.30
CA GLY A 8 -0.24 23.73 14.65
C GLY A 8 -1.59 24.19 14.07
N GLY A 9 -1.59 25.12 13.12
CA GLY A 9 -2.80 25.72 12.54
C GLY A 9 -3.30 25.02 11.26
N ALA A 10 -2.65 23.95 10.82
CA ALA A 10 -3.10 23.16 9.68
C ALA A 10 -4.14 22.11 10.10
N ALA A 11 -5.01 21.70 9.16
CA ALA A 11 -6.01 20.66 9.41
C ALA A 11 -5.40 19.37 9.97
N VAL A 12 -4.30 18.88 9.37
CA VAL A 12 -3.57 17.70 9.87
C VAL A 12 -3.04 17.92 11.28
N SER A 13 -2.57 19.12 11.61
CA SER A 13 -2.05 19.43 12.95
C SER A 13 -3.13 19.45 14.01
N VAL A 14 -4.34 19.90 13.65
CA VAL A 14 -5.52 19.83 14.53
C VAL A 14 -5.92 18.37 14.74
N MET A 15 -6.03 17.58 13.67
CA MET A 15 -6.38 16.16 13.77
C MET A 15 -5.35 15.34 14.56
N SER A 16 -4.06 15.55 14.31
CA SER A 16 -2.97 14.90 15.06
C SER A 16 -3.09 15.17 16.55
N ARG A 17 -3.39 16.41 16.95
CA ARG A 17 -3.57 16.78 18.35
C ARG A 17 -4.80 16.12 18.98
N MET A 18 -5.92 16.06 18.25
CA MET A 18 -7.16 15.40 18.72
C MET A 18 -6.97 13.89 18.93
N LEU A 19 -6.19 13.25 18.07
CA LEU A 19 -5.93 11.81 18.11
C LEU A 19 -4.72 11.44 19.00
N GLY A 20 -4.04 12.42 19.61
CA GLY A 20 -2.83 12.17 20.39
C GLY A 20 -1.64 11.64 19.55
N VAL A 21 -1.66 11.89 18.23
CA VAL A 21 -0.64 11.42 17.28
C VAL A 21 0.44 12.50 17.13
N ARG A 22 1.71 12.11 17.26
CA ARG A 22 2.84 13.00 17.00
C ARG A 22 2.94 13.34 15.51
N GLN A 23 2.97 14.63 15.18
CA GLN A 23 3.22 15.10 13.82
C GLN A 23 4.70 15.44 13.65
N ILE A 24 5.35 14.88 12.63
CA ILE A 24 6.71 15.24 12.22
C ILE A 24 6.65 15.80 10.79
N VAL A 25 7.28 16.94 10.56
CA VAL A 25 7.38 17.57 9.25
C VAL A 25 8.75 17.28 8.67
N ALA A 26 8.80 16.55 7.55
CA ALA A 26 10.03 16.27 6.82
C ALA A 26 10.19 17.24 5.64
N ASP A 27 11.23 18.06 5.65
CA ASP A 27 11.60 18.87 4.50
C ASP A 27 12.36 18.03 3.47
N ALA A 28 11.63 17.62 2.44
CA ALA A 28 12.10 16.81 1.34
C ALA A 28 12.82 17.59 0.21
N GLY A 29 12.70 18.92 0.19
CA GLY A 29 13.19 19.72 -0.93
C GLY A 29 12.42 21.02 -1.13
N ILE A 30 12.04 21.71 -0.05
CA ILE A 30 11.32 22.98 -0.14
C ILE A 30 12.23 24.03 -0.77
N ALA A 31 11.70 24.77 -1.74
CA ALA A 31 12.39 25.87 -2.43
C ALA A 31 12.48 27.15 -1.56
N ALA A 32 12.86 27.01 -0.29
CA ALA A 32 13.06 28.12 0.65
C ALA A 32 14.51 28.13 1.15
N ASP A 33 15.04 29.35 1.36
CA ASP A 33 16.42 29.57 1.80
C ASP A 33 16.65 29.03 3.22
N SER A 34 15.71 29.27 4.12
CA SER A 34 15.73 28.72 5.47
C SER A 34 14.32 28.42 5.99
N LEU A 35 14.25 27.42 6.86
CA LEU A 35 13.08 27.09 7.66
C LEU A 35 13.42 27.34 9.13
N PRO A 36 12.43 27.68 9.98
CA PRO A 36 12.69 27.88 11.40
C PRO A 36 13.17 26.58 12.05
N ASP A 37 14.13 26.68 12.96
CA ASP A 37 14.53 25.55 13.79
C ASP A 37 13.34 25.14 14.67
N HIS A 38 12.95 23.87 14.58
CA HIS A 38 11.81 23.34 15.31
C HIS A 38 12.04 21.85 15.62
N PRO A 39 11.71 21.36 16.83
CA PRO A 39 11.96 19.97 17.23
C PRO A 39 11.24 18.94 16.32
N ASP A 40 10.06 19.30 15.81
CA ASP A 40 9.29 18.46 14.89
C ASP A 40 9.56 18.73 13.39
N LEU A 41 10.58 19.54 13.07
CA LEU A 41 11.04 19.74 11.69
C LEU A 41 12.32 18.93 11.44
N ARG A 42 12.28 18.02 10.47
CA ARG A 42 13.44 17.24 10.03
C ARG A 42 13.86 17.66 8.63
N SER A 43 15.08 18.16 8.49
CA SER A 43 15.64 18.50 7.19
C SER A 43 16.27 17.27 6.53
N VAL A 44 15.66 16.81 5.43
CA VAL A 44 16.06 15.65 4.64
C VAL A 44 16.14 15.99 3.15
N ARG A 45 16.38 17.28 2.84
CA ARG A 45 16.38 17.83 1.48
C ARG A 45 17.54 17.27 0.66
N ALA A 46 17.23 16.83 -0.56
CA ALA A 46 18.23 16.50 -1.58
C ALA A 46 18.66 17.71 -2.43
N GLY A 47 17.85 18.77 -2.44
CA GLY A 47 18.11 20.02 -3.15
C GLY A 47 16.96 21.03 -2.98
N ARG A 48 17.00 22.13 -3.75
CA ARG A 48 15.93 23.15 -3.76
C ARG A 48 14.89 22.80 -4.82
N GLY A 49 13.79 22.17 -4.41
CA GLY A 49 12.75 21.73 -5.32
C GLY A 49 13.23 20.72 -6.35
N THR A 50 12.33 20.38 -7.27
CA THR A 50 12.62 19.60 -8.47
C THR A 50 12.73 20.51 -9.68
N GLY A 51 13.39 20.04 -10.74
CA GLY A 51 13.33 20.64 -12.06
C GLY A 51 11.91 20.59 -12.67
N ASP A 52 11.68 21.42 -13.68
CA ASP A 52 10.43 21.43 -14.45
C ASP A 52 10.36 20.19 -15.34
N ILE A 53 9.48 19.25 -14.96
CA ILE A 53 9.31 17.99 -15.68
C ILE A 53 8.88 18.15 -17.13
N SER A 54 8.30 19.29 -17.51
CA SER A 54 7.91 19.55 -18.92
C SER A 54 9.08 19.91 -19.83
N ARG A 55 10.27 20.12 -19.26
CA ARG A 55 11.49 20.53 -19.96
C ARG A 55 12.66 19.59 -19.75
N GLY A 56 12.52 18.55 -18.92
CA GLY A 56 13.62 17.68 -18.54
C GLY A 56 13.34 16.88 -17.27
N PRO A 57 14.36 16.17 -16.74
CA PRO A 57 14.21 15.34 -15.56
C PRO A 57 13.95 16.16 -14.29
N ALA A 58 13.08 15.64 -13.42
CA ALA A 58 12.72 16.26 -12.14
C ALA A 58 13.92 16.42 -11.20
N MET A 59 14.91 15.52 -11.28
CA MET A 59 16.08 15.50 -10.41
C MET A 59 17.32 15.21 -11.25
N SER A 60 18.44 15.87 -10.93
CA SER A 60 19.74 15.46 -11.43
C SER A 60 20.14 14.07 -10.90
N PRO A 61 21.10 13.37 -11.54
CA PRO A 61 21.62 12.11 -11.00
C PRO A 61 22.12 12.24 -9.56
N GLU A 62 22.80 13.35 -9.23
CA GLU A 62 23.31 13.63 -7.90
C GLU A 62 22.17 13.81 -6.89
N GLN A 63 21.14 14.57 -7.26
CA GLN A 63 19.94 14.76 -6.44
C GLN A 63 19.21 13.43 -6.20
N ARG A 64 19.11 12.58 -7.22
CA ARG A 64 18.48 11.25 -7.11
C ARG A 64 19.25 10.34 -6.15
N SER A 65 20.58 10.26 -6.27
CA SER A 65 21.40 9.47 -5.34
C SER A 65 21.37 10.04 -3.93
N ALA A 66 21.34 11.36 -3.81
CA ALA A 66 21.18 12.08 -2.56
C ALA A 66 19.83 11.80 -1.88
N GLU A 67 18.76 11.67 -2.66
CA GLU A 67 17.42 11.30 -2.19
C GLU A 67 17.40 9.85 -1.70
N ALA A 68 17.91 8.91 -2.50
CA ALA A 68 17.97 7.50 -2.14
C ALA A 68 18.71 7.24 -0.82
N ARG A 69 19.82 7.95 -0.57
CA ARG A 69 20.58 7.86 0.70
C ARG A 69 19.82 8.42 1.91
N ARG A 70 18.87 9.34 1.70
CA ARG A 70 18.08 9.99 2.75
C ARG A 70 16.73 9.32 2.97
N GLU A 71 16.31 8.44 2.07
CA GLU A 71 15.08 7.65 2.13
C GLU A 71 14.92 6.92 3.49
N PRO A 72 15.96 6.21 4.02
CA PRO A 72 15.83 5.56 5.32
C PRO A 72 15.67 6.55 6.47
N ARG A 73 16.24 7.77 6.35
CA ARG A 73 16.09 8.84 7.36
C ARG A 73 14.72 9.51 7.29
N ARG A 74 14.04 9.44 6.14
CA ARG A 74 12.62 9.83 5.99
C ARG A 74 11.68 8.82 6.62
N ARG A 75 11.97 7.52 6.45
CA ARG A 75 11.19 6.43 7.05
C ARG A 75 11.47 6.23 8.54
N GLY A 76 12.69 6.50 9.00
CA GLY A 76 13.18 6.33 10.37
C GLY A 76 12.62 7.34 11.39
N GLY A 77 11.32 7.60 11.29
CA GLY A 77 10.57 8.65 11.96
C GLY A 77 10.53 8.60 13.48
N ASP A 78 10.76 7.47 14.14
CA ASP A 78 11.01 7.35 15.59
C ASP A 78 11.21 5.86 15.85
N ALA A 79 12.28 5.47 16.54
CA ALA A 79 12.55 4.06 16.88
C ALA A 79 11.54 3.45 17.89
N GLY A 80 10.42 4.14 18.15
CA GLY A 80 9.38 3.73 19.10
C GLY A 80 7.95 4.01 18.62
N ALA A 81 7.73 4.25 17.32
CA ALA A 81 6.37 4.37 16.77
C ALA A 81 5.82 3.00 16.34
N ASP A 82 4.67 2.60 16.89
CA ASP A 82 3.97 1.35 16.50
C ASP A 82 3.27 1.46 15.13
N LEU A 83 2.93 2.69 14.72
CA LEU A 83 2.26 2.99 13.45
C LEU A 83 2.75 4.32 12.89
N ILE A 84 3.05 4.35 11.60
CA ILE A 84 3.46 5.57 10.88
C ILE A 84 2.45 5.84 9.76
N ALA A 85 1.83 7.02 9.81
CA ALA A 85 1.03 7.56 8.71
C ALA A 85 1.86 8.59 7.93
N THR A 86 1.77 8.56 6.60
CA THR A 86 2.51 9.48 5.74
C THR A 86 1.57 10.48 5.07
N GLY A 87 2.10 11.64 4.72
CA GLY A 87 1.39 12.67 3.96
C GLY A 87 2.37 13.47 3.12
N ASP A 88 1.88 14.01 2.01
CA ASP A 88 2.64 14.89 1.13
C ASP A 88 2.07 16.32 1.17
N MET A 89 2.94 17.30 0.99
CA MET A 89 2.57 18.68 0.71
C MET A 89 3.57 19.31 -0.26
N GLY A 90 3.14 19.52 -1.50
CA GLY A 90 3.89 20.27 -2.51
C GLY A 90 2.95 20.97 -3.50
N ILE A 91 3.24 22.23 -3.81
CA ILE A 91 2.50 22.92 -4.87
C ILE A 91 2.85 22.29 -6.22
N GLY A 92 1.84 21.87 -6.98
CA GLY A 92 2.03 21.23 -8.29
C GLY A 92 2.36 19.72 -8.23
N ASN A 93 2.42 19.11 -7.03
CA ASN A 93 2.68 17.67 -6.89
C ASN A 93 1.65 16.79 -7.63
N THR A 94 0.39 17.22 -7.69
CA THR A 94 -0.67 16.50 -8.43
C THR A 94 -0.40 16.42 -9.93
N THR A 95 0.42 17.31 -10.51
CA THR A 95 0.84 17.21 -11.92
C THR A 95 1.89 16.12 -12.09
N ALA A 96 2.87 16.06 -11.19
CA ALA A 96 3.85 14.97 -11.17
C ALA A 96 3.18 13.62 -10.91
N ALA A 97 2.21 13.56 -9.99
CA ALA A 97 1.41 12.37 -9.74
C ALA A 97 0.67 11.91 -11.00
N SER A 98 0.00 12.80 -11.73
CA SER A 98 -0.67 12.47 -12.99
C SER A 98 0.29 11.96 -14.07
N ALA A 99 1.51 12.48 -14.14
CA ALA A 99 2.54 11.97 -15.06
C ALA A 99 2.99 10.56 -14.66
N ILE A 100 3.26 10.32 -13.37
CA ILE A 100 3.61 8.98 -12.86
C ILE A 100 2.48 7.99 -13.13
N THR A 101 1.22 8.37 -12.86
CA THR A 101 0.05 7.54 -13.15
C THR A 101 -0.05 7.20 -14.63
N ALA A 102 0.18 8.17 -15.53
CA ALA A 102 0.18 7.91 -16.98
C ALA A 102 1.25 6.88 -17.39
N VAL A 103 2.45 6.96 -16.81
CA VAL A 103 3.53 5.99 -17.06
C VAL A 103 3.14 4.59 -16.57
N MET A 104 2.70 4.49 -15.32
CA MET A 104 2.39 3.20 -14.68
C MET A 104 1.23 2.48 -15.36
N THR A 105 0.19 3.22 -15.75
CA THR A 105 -1.04 2.65 -16.30
C THR A 105 -1.02 2.57 -17.83
N GLY A 106 -0.28 3.44 -18.51
CA GLY A 106 -0.41 3.66 -19.96
C GLY A 106 -1.63 4.52 -20.34
N ALA A 107 -2.35 5.09 -19.37
CA ALA A 107 -3.48 5.97 -19.64
C ALA A 107 -3.03 7.27 -20.33
N SER A 108 -3.91 7.85 -21.14
CA SER A 108 -3.63 9.13 -21.79
C SER A 108 -3.58 10.27 -20.74
N PRO A 109 -2.84 11.36 -21.00
CA PRO A 109 -2.76 12.51 -20.10
C PRO A 109 -4.12 13.10 -19.70
N GLU A 110 -5.12 12.99 -20.57
CA GLU A 110 -6.49 13.44 -20.32
C GLU A 110 -7.18 12.61 -19.23
N HIS A 111 -6.92 11.31 -19.18
CA HIS A 111 -7.53 10.39 -18.22
C HIS A 111 -6.77 10.32 -16.89
N SER A 112 -5.44 10.50 -16.90
CA SER A 112 -4.63 10.49 -15.68
C SER A 112 -4.62 11.82 -14.93
N THR A 113 -5.13 12.89 -15.55
CA THR A 113 -5.06 14.24 -14.98
C THR A 113 -6.40 14.70 -14.42
N GLY A 114 -6.47 14.79 -13.10
CA GLY A 114 -7.59 15.45 -12.40
C GLY A 114 -7.38 16.95 -12.20
N PRO A 115 -8.45 17.69 -11.85
CA PRO A 115 -8.42 19.15 -11.62
C PRO A 115 -7.46 19.55 -10.48
N GLY A 116 -7.29 18.69 -9.47
CA GLY A 116 -6.50 19.00 -8.29
C GLY A 116 -7.06 20.24 -7.59
N THR A 117 -6.21 21.22 -7.29
CA THR A 117 -6.64 22.52 -6.75
C THR A 117 -7.06 23.52 -7.83
N GLY A 118 -6.86 23.20 -9.12
CA GLY A 118 -7.28 24.02 -10.26
C GLY A 118 -8.79 23.94 -10.44
N ARG A 119 -9.45 25.10 -10.52
CA ARG A 119 -10.91 25.22 -10.43
C ARG A 119 -11.59 25.36 -11.79
N THR A 120 -10.82 25.57 -12.87
CA THR A 120 -11.38 25.84 -14.21
C THR A 120 -11.01 24.78 -15.26
N PRO A 121 -11.86 24.55 -16.28
CA PRO A 121 -11.54 23.65 -17.40
C PRO A 121 -10.27 24.06 -18.18
N GLU A 122 -9.93 25.35 -18.21
CA GLU A 122 -8.74 25.84 -18.91
C GLU A 122 -7.45 25.48 -18.16
N GLU A 123 -7.45 25.59 -16.83
CA GLU A 123 -6.34 25.14 -15.98
C GLU A 123 -6.12 23.63 -16.12
N LEU A 124 -7.20 22.85 -16.19
CA LEU A 124 -7.11 21.42 -16.45
C LEU A 124 -6.45 21.14 -17.81
N ARG A 125 -6.86 21.82 -18.88
CA ARG A 125 -6.23 21.68 -20.21
C ARG A 125 -4.74 22.03 -20.18
N ARG A 126 -4.36 23.11 -19.48
CA ARG A 126 -2.94 23.47 -19.28
C ARG A 126 -2.18 22.36 -18.55
N LYS A 127 -2.76 21.79 -17.50
CA LYS A 127 -2.17 20.70 -16.73
C LYS A 127 -1.97 19.43 -17.57
N VAL A 128 -2.97 19.04 -18.36
CA VAL A 128 -2.88 17.93 -19.33
C VAL A 128 -1.74 18.17 -20.32
N ALA A 129 -1.60 19.40 -20.85
CA ALA A 129 -0.52 19.74 -21.77
C ALA A 129 0.88 19.66 -21.12
N VAL A 130 1.00 20.03 -19.84
CA VAL A 130 2.25 19.88 -19.07
C VAL A 130 2.60 18.40 -18.90
N VAL A 131 1.62 17.56 -18.52
CA VAL A 131 1.83 16.10 -18.38
C VAL A 131 2.26 15.49 -19.70
N ARG A 132 1.61 15.84 -20.82
CA ARG A 132 1.99 15.35 -22.14
C ARG A 132 3.44 15.68 -22.48
N ARG A 133 3.84 16.95 -22.33
CA ARG A 133 5.23 17.39 -22.57
C ARG A 133 6.22 16.65 -21.66
N ALA A 134 5.85 16.41 -20.41
CA ALA A 134 6.71 15.70 -19.48
C ALA A 134 6.99 14.26 -19.93
N LEU A 135 5.98 13.56 -20.42
CA LEU A 135 6.14 12.20 -20.95
C LEU A 135 6.99 12.18 -22.23
N GLU A 136 6.76 13.12 -23.14
CA GLU A 136 7.52 13.26 -24.39
C GLU A 136 9.01 13.56 -24.13
N HIS A 137 9.30 14.50 -23.23
CA HIS A 137 10.67 14.97 -23.01
C HIS A 137 11.51 14.01 -22.15
N ASN A 138 10.88 13.31 -21.20
CA ASN A 138 11.59 12.40 -20.29
C ASN A 138 11.63 10.96 -20.80
N ALA A 139 10.76 10.59 -21.75
CA ALA A 139 10.68 9.25 -22.32
C ALA A 139 10.90 8.12 -21.28
N PRO A 140 10.04 8.05 -20.24
CA PRO A 140 10.23 7.12 -19.14
C PRO A 140 10.26 5.67 -19.63
N ASP A 141 11.11 4.86 -19.01
CA ASP A 141 11.36 3.47 -19.42
C ASP A 141 10.06 2.65 -19.48
N PRO A 142 9.70 2.07 -20.65
CA PRO A 142 8.56 1.16 -20.79
C PRO A 142 8.59 -0.03 -19.81
N ALA A 143 9.75 -0.42 -19.29
CA ALA A 143 9.90 -1.48 -18.30
C ALA A 143 9.15 -1.17 -16.99
N ILE A 144 9.00 0.11 -16.61
CA ILE A 144 8.22 0.51 -15.43
C ILE A 144 6.77 0.09 -15.61
N ARG A 145 6.21 0.37 -16.79
CA ARG A 145 4.82 0.01 -17.13
C ARG A 145 4.65 -1.50 -17.16
N SER A 146 5.57 -2.23 -17.79
CA SER A 146 5.46 -3.70 -17.85
C SER A 146 5.61 -4.34 -16.47
N ALA A 147 6.48 -3.82 -15.60
CA ALA A 147 6.57 -4.25 -14.21
C ALA A 147 5.25 -4.02 -13.44
N CYS A 148 4.66 -2.82 -13.55
CA CYS A 148 3.38 -2.51 -12.92
C CYS A 148 2.26 -3.44 -13.40
N TRP A 149 2.12 -3.64 -14.72
CA TRP A 149 1.09 -4.53 -15.27
C TRP A 149 1.30 -5.99 -14.89
N ARG A 150 2.55 -6.48 -14.87
CA ARG A 150 2.86 -7.84 -14.40
C ARG A 150 2.44 -8.02 -12.95
N SER A 151 2.80 -7.08 -12.07
CA SER A 151 2.40 -7.10 -10.67
C SER A 151 0.87 -7.03 -10.52
N ALA A 152 0.20 -6.15 -11.26
CA ALA A 152 -1.26 -6.02 -11.21
C ALA A 152 -1.97 -7.29 -11.67
N LEU A 153 -1.52 -7.90 -12.78
CA LEU A 153 -2.04 -9.16 -13.29
C LEU A 153 -1.78 -10.30 -12.31
N LEU A 154 -0.62 -10.34 -11.65
CA LEU A 154 -0.33 -11.33 -10.62
C LEU A 154 -1.27 -11.18 -9.42
N VAL A 155 -1.50 -9.95 -8.93
CA VAL A 155 -2.47 -9.68 -7.85
C VAL A 155 -3.87 -10.10 -8.27
N ALA A 156 -4.31 -9.76 -9.48
CA ALA A 156 -5.62 -10.13 -10.01
C ALA A 156 -5.77 -11.65 -10.19
N ALA A 157 -4.73 -12.32 -10.71
CA ALA A 157 -4.72 -13.77 -10.88
C ALA A 157 -4.75 -14.49 -9.53
N LEU A 158 -3.98 -14.03 -8.55
CA LEU A 158 -4.03 -14.57 -7.19
C LEU A 158 -5.41 -14.37 -6.57
N ALA A 159 -6.01 -13.18 -6.72
CA ALA A 159 -7.35 -12.89 -6.24
C ALA A 159 -8.41 -13.82 -6.88
N ALA A 160 -8.32 -14.06 -8.19
CA ALA A 160 -9.25 -14.90 -8.94
C ALA A 160 -9.07 -16.41 -8.67
N LEU A 161 -7.83 -16.90 -8.65
CA LEU A 161 -7.53 -18.34 -8.55
C LEU A 161 -7.80 -18.93 -7.16
N THR A 162 -7.72 -18.11 -6.11
CA THR A 162 -7.83 -18.57 -4.72
C THR A 162 -9.22 -18.33 -4.11
N ARG A 163 -10.22 -17.94 -4.92
CA ARG A 163 -11.54 -17.44 -4.45
C ARG A 163 -11.43 -16.27 -3.46
N ARG A 164 -10.32 -15.52 -3.52
CA ARG A 164 -9.99 -14.39 -2.65
C ARG A 164 -10.83 -13.14 -2.89
N ALA A 165 -11.67 -13.12 -3.93
CA ALA A 165 -12.69 -12.08 -4.05
C ALA A 165 -13.55 -11.96 -2.77
N LEU A 166 -13.83 -13.09 -2.10
CA LEU A 166 -14.55 -13.11 -0.81
C LEU A 166 -13.70 -12.60 0.37
N HIS A 167 -12.37 -12.70 0.31
CA HIS A 167 -11.49 -12.15 1.35
C HIS A 167 -11.32 -10.64 1.18
N LEU A 168 -11.31 -10.17 -0.07
CA LEU A 168 -11.28 -8.75 -0.40
C LEU A 168 -12.58 -8.05 0.04
N ASP A 169 -13.72 -8.72 -0.19
CA ASP A 169 -15.04 -8.31 0.31
C ASP A 169 -15.04 -8.22 1.85
N GLY A 170 -14.61 -9.29 2.53
CA GLY A 170 -14.51 -9.29 3.99
C GLY A 170 -13.56 -8.23 4.56
N PHE A 171 -12.46 -7.92 3.84
CA PHE A 171 -11.57 -6.82 4.19
C PHE A 171 -12.25 -5.45 4.04
N MET A 172 -12.98 -5.25 2.94
CA MET A 172 -13.75 -4.04 2.67
C MET A 172 -14.81 -3.79 3.74
N ASP A 173 -15.61 -4.79 4.05
CA ASP A 173 -16.68 -4.71 5.07
C ASP A 173 -16.09 -4.47 6.46
N THR A 174 -14.95 -5.09 6.75
CA THR A 174 -14.21 -4.84 8.00
C THR A 174 -13.69 -3.41 8.07
N CYS A 175 -13.18 -2.83 6.98
CA CYS A 175 -12.77 -1.42 6.96
C CYS A 175 -13.94 -0.47 7.26
N ASP A 176 -15.10 -0.69 6.63
CA ASP A 176 -16.29 0.12 6.90
C ASP A 176 -16.81 -0.07 8.32
N ALA A 177 -16.88 -1.31 8.80
CA ALA A 177 -17.34 -1.56 10.16
C ALA A 177 -16.45 -0.85 11.18
N LEU A 178 -15.13 -0.95 11.03
CA LEU A 178 -14.20 -0.42 12.03
C LEU A 178 -14.02 1.09 12.01
N LEU A 179 -14.04 1.68 10.82
CA LEU A 179 -13.80 3.11 10.65
C LEU A 179 -15.12 3.91 10.62
N GLY A 180 -16.24 3.25 10.29
CA GLY A 180 -17.58 3.83 10.27
C GLY A 180 -18.43 3.54 11.52
N GLY A 181 -18.11 2.50 12.29
CA GLY A 181 -18.85 2.10 13.49
C GLY A 181 -18.12 2.41 14.81
N PHE A 182 -18.70 3.28 15.63
CA PHE A 182 -18.12 3.68 16.93
C PHE A 182 -18.41 2.69 18.06
N ASP A 183 -19.55 2.00 18.00
CA ASP A 183 -19.96 0.97 18.95
C ASP A 183 -20.12 -0.41 18.29
N ARG A 184 -20.28 -1.44 19.11
CA ARG A 184 -20.34 -2.84 18.65
C ARG A 184 -21.59 -3.13 17.82
N GLU A 185 -22.72 -2.55 18.19
CA GLU A 185 -24.00 -2.80 17.51
C GLU A 185 -23.94 -2.22 16.10
N ARG A 186 -23.47 -0.97 15.97
CA ARG A 186 -23.30 -0.30 14.69
C ARG A 186 -22.27 -1.00 13.79
N ARG A 187 -21.18 -1.51 14.35
CA ARG A 187 -20.20 -2.34 13.62
C ARG A 187 -20.84 -3.59 13.02
N LEU A 188 -21.67 -4.29 13.80
CA LEU A 188 -22.37 -5.50 13.35
C LEU A 188 -23.48 -5.19 12.35
N GLU A 189 -24.12 -4.03 12.45
CA GLU A 189 -25.05 -3.53 11.41
C GLU A 189 -24.33 -3.28 10.09
N ILE A 190 -23.18 -2.61 10.10
CA ILE A 190 -22.39 -2.34 8.90
C ILE A 190 -21.92 -3.64 8.25
N LEU A 191 -21.47 -4.63 9.03
CA LEU A 191 -21.09 -5.96 8.51
C LEU A 191 -22.26 -6.74 7.88
N ARG A 192 -23.52 -6.33 8.10
CA ARG A 192 -24.70 -6.92 7.46
C ARG A 192 -25.23 -6.09 6.30
N ASP A 193 -24.69 -4.89 6.10
CA ASP A 193 -25.08 -3.99 5.03
C ASP A 193 -24.38 -4.41 3.73
N PRO A 194 -25.12 -4.71 2.66
CA PRO A 194 -24.53 -5.07 1.36
C PRO A 194 -23.92 -3.88 0.61
N HIS A 195 -24.05 -2.64 1.11
CA HIS A 195 -23.51 -1.45 0.43
C HIS A 195 -22.07 -1.18 0.80
N VAL A 196 -21.27 -0.85 -0.22
CA VAL A 196 -19.86 -0.46 -0.04
C VAL A 196 -19.77 1.00 0.41
N GLY A 197 -19.14 1.24 1.56
CA GLY A 197 -18.84 2.55 2.11
C GLY A 197 -17.51 3.12 1.64
N ALA A 198 -17.24 4.36 2.05
CA ALA A 198 -16.03 5.07 1.65
C ALA A 198 -14.75 4.45 2.25
N PHE A 199 -14.83 3.89 3.46
CA PHE A 199 -13.67 3.30 4.13
C PHE A 199 -13.31 1.95 3.51
N ALA A 200 -14.29 1.17 3.05
CA ALA A 200 -14.06 -0.02 2.23
C ALA A 200 -13.26 0.31 0.97
N VAL A 201 -13.70 1.31 0.18
CA VAL A 201 -13.02 1.71 -1.06
C VAL A 201 -11.59 2.19 -0.78
N VAL A 202 -11.41 3.05 0.23
CA VAL A 202 -10.07 3.52 0.61
C VAL A 202 -9.19 2.36 1.07
N GLY A 203 -9.72 1.48 1.91
CA GLY A 203 -9.03 0.31 2.43
C GLY A 203 -8.53 -0.60 1.31
N VAL A 204 -9.42 -1.02 0.40
CA VAL A 204 -9.06 -1.96 -0.67
C VAL A 204 -8.07 -1.33 -1.66
N VAL A 205 -8.21 -0.03 -1.95
CA VAL A 205 -7.24 0.69 -2.79
C VAL A 205 -5.86 0.70 -2.12
N CYS A 206 -5.78 1.04 -0.83
CA CYS A 206 -4.52 0.99 -0.08
C CYS A 206 -3.92 -0.42 -0.06
N LEU A 207 -4.74 -1.45 0.20
CA LEU A 207 -4.32 -2.86 0.21
C LEU A 207 -3.71 -3.27 -1.14
N LEU A 208 -4.41 -2.98 -2.24
CA LEU A 208 -3.96 -3.30 -3.59
C LEU A 208 -2.69 -2.54 -3.98
N LEU A 209 -2.57 -1.26 -3.59
CA LEU A 209 -1.37 -0.47 -3.84
C LEU A 209 -0.15 -1.02 -3.10
N VAL A 210 -0.29 -1.46 -1.86
CA VAL A 210 0.81 -2.08 -1.10
C VAL A 210 1.24 -3.39 -1.76
N LYS A 211 0.29 -4.24 -2.16
CA LYS A 211 0.59 -5.48 -2.90
C LYS A 211 1.30 -5.21 -4.21
N LEU A 212 0.83 -4.22 -4.97
CA LEU A 212 1.43 -3.81 -6.23
C LEU A 212 2.87 -3.34 -6.00
N ALA A 213 3.09 -2.45 -5.03
CA ALA A 213 4.41 -1.91 -4.72
C ALA A 213 5.41 -3.01 -4.33
N ALA A 214 5.01 -3.92 -3.43
CA ALA A 214 5.86 -5.04 -3.00
C ALA A 214 6.26 -5.97 -4.16
N LEU A 215 5.34 -6.22 -5.10
CA LEU A 215 5.61 -7.09 -6.25
C LEU A 215 6.38 -6.38 -7.36
N THR A 216 6.18 -5.08 -7.55
CA THR A 216 6.92 -4.31 -8.58
C THR A 216 8.39 -4.16 -8.20
N ASP A 217 8.70 -3.98 -6.92
CA ASP A 217 10.08 -3.92 -6.41
C ASP A 217 10.84 -5.21 -6.71
N ARG A 218 10.19 -6.38 -6.50
CA ARG A 218 10.77 -7.68 -6.84
C ARG A 218 10.87 -7.95 -8.34
N ALA A 219 9.93 -7.44 -9.14
CA ALA A 219 9.97 -7.58 -10.60
C ALA A 219 11.04 -6.69 -11.27
N ALA A 220 11.54 -5.67 -10.57
CA ALA A 220 12.62 -4.79 -11.03
C ALA A 220 14.02 -5.30 -10.64
N GLY A 221 14.11 -6.16 -9.64
CA GLY A 221 15.36 -6.80 -9.19
C GLY A 221 15.65 -8.12 -9.89
N GLY A 222 16.12 -8.05 -11.15
CA GLY A 222 16.63 -9.21 -11.90
C GLY A 222 15.57 -10.22 -12.33
N GLU A 223 15.65 -10.68 -13.58
CA GLU A 223 14.84 -11.80 -14.07
C GLU A 223 15.04 -13.03 -13.18
N PRO A 224 13.97 -13.66 -12.67
CA PRO A 224 14.02 -15.10 -12.48
C PRO A 224 13.85 -15.71 -13.87
N ASP A 225 14.95 -16.13 -14.48
CA ASP A 225 14.94 -17.19 -15.48
C ASP A 225 14.27 -18.41 -14.83
N GLY A 226 12.98 -18.55 -15.08
CA GLY A 226 12.13 -19.60 -14.55
C GLY A 226 11.21 -20.07 -15.65
N HIS A 227 11.77 -20.80 -16.61
CA HIS A 227 10.96 -21.63 -17.50
C HIS A 227 10.01 -22.50 -16.66
N PRO A 228 8.71 -22.59 -16.99
CA PRO A 228 7.81 -23.52 -16.33
C PRO A 228 8.27 -24.96 -16.61
N ASP A 229 8.60 -25.68 -15.53
CA ASP A 229 8.85 -27.12 -15.55
C ASP A 229 7.57 -27.88 -15.98
N PRO A 230 7.58 -28.69 -17.05
CA PRO A 230 6.38 -29.38 -17.57
C PRO A 230 5.92 -30.59 -16.73
N SER A 231 6.47 -30.84 -15.53
CA SER A 231 6.31 -32.11 -14.83
C SER A 231 5.03 -32.32 -14.00
N PHE A 232 4.11 -31.36 -13.92
CA PHE A 232 2.95 -31.47 -13.01
C PHE A 232 1.58 -31.35 -13.71
N PRO A 233 0.80 -32.45 -13.81
CA PRO A 233 -0.53 -32.40 -14.39
C PRO A 233 -1.58 -31.81 -13.43
N TYR A 234 -2.50 -31.06 -14.01
CA TYR A 234 -3.66 -30.42 -13.39
C TYR A 234 -4.69 -31.47 -12.92
N ALA A 235 -5.03 -31.47 -11.63
CA ALA A 235 -6.04 -32.36 -11.07
C ALA A 235 -7.21 -31.56 -10.46
N ARG A 236 -8.27 -31.35 -11.24
CA ARG A 236 -9.61 -31.12 -10.67
C ARG A 236 -10.36 -32.44 -10.64
N ARG A 237 -10.95 -32.77 -9.49
CA ARG A 237 -12.18 -33.57 -9.41
C ARG A 237 -13.04 -32.99 -8.28
N GLU A 238 -14.00 -32.16 -8.70
CA GLU A 238 -15.21 -31.72 -7.99
C GLU A 238 -15.06 -30.93 -6.67
N GLY A 239 -15.91 -29.91 -6.54
CA GLY A 239 -15.91 -28.97 -5.43
C GLY A 239 -17.32 -28.67 -4.96
N LEU A 240 -17.64 -29.16 -3.76
CA LEU A 240 -18.69 -28.66 -2.91
C LEU A 240 -18.03 -28.35 -1.57
N GLY A 241 -17.86 -27.06 -1.27
CA GLY A 241 -17.30 -26.56 -0.01
C GLY A 241 -18.22 -26.77 1.20
N THR A 242 -18.92 -27.90 1.25
CA THR A 242 -19.96 -28.23 2.23
C THR A 242 -19.49 -29.03 3.45
N PRO A 243 -18.20 -29.44 3.63
CA PRO A 243 -17.75 -29.99 4.90
C PRO A 243 -16.75 -29.13 5.70
N PHE A 244 -16.53 -27.86 5.38
CA PHE A 244 -15.51 -27.05 6.09
C PHE A 244 -15.95 -26.49 7.46
N VAL A 245 -17.20 -26.71 7.88
CA VAL A 245 -17.73 -26.18 9.16
C VAL A 245 -17.99 -27.27 10.21
N SER A 246 -17.97 -28.57 9.88
CA SER A 246 -18.38 -29.64 10.82
C SER A 246 -17.27 -30.59 11.29
N ARG A 247 -15.99 -30.37 10.93
CA ARG A 247 -14.86 -31.22 11.39
C ARG A 247 -13.56 -30.47 11.69
N SER A 248 -13.61 -29.27 12.26
CA SER A 248 -12.39 -28.69 12.83
C SER A 248 -11.99 -29.47 14.08
N SER A 249 -11.15 -30.49 13.92
CA SER A 249 -10.47 -31.10 15.06
C SER A 249 -9.62 -30.04 15.75
N ARG A 250 -9.40 -30.17 17.06
CA ARG A 250 -8.48 -29.29 17.83
C ARG A 250 -7.06 -29.20 17.26
N PHE A 251 -6.71 -30.07 16.31
CA PHE A 251 -5.42 -30.16 15.65
C PHE A 251 -5.38 -29.56 14.24
N GLY A 252 -6.54 -29.26 13.64
CA GLY A 252 -6.64 -28.71 12.28
C GLY A 252 -5.83 -27.41 12.06
N PRO A 253 -5.90 -26.42 12.97
CA PRO A 253 -5.11 -25.19 12.86
C PRO A 253 -3.60 -25.42 12.89
N TRP A 254 -3.14 -26.37 13.72
CA TRP A 254 -1.73 -26.71 13.84
C TRP A 254 -1.20 -27.43 12.58
N ALA A 255 -1.99 -28.33 12.00
CA ALA A 255 -1.65 -28.97 10.74
C ALA A 255 -1.59 -27.95 9.59
N GLY A 256 -2.53 -27.02 9.53
CA GLY A 256 -2.52 -25.93 8.54
C GLY A 256 -1.29 -25.03 8.67
N LEU A 257 -0.93 -24.66 9.90
CA LEU A 257 0.26 -23.86 10.18
C LEU A 257 1.56 -24.59 9.78
N LEU A 258 1.67 -25.88 10.07
CA LEU A 258 2.83 -26.69 9.69
C LEU A 258 2.97 -26.82 8.17
N ILE A 259 1.87 -27.04 7.45
CA ILE A 259 1.87 -27.09 5.98
C ILE A 259 2.28 -25.73 5.40
N ALA A 260 1.74 -24.63 5.92
CA ALA A 260 2.10 -23.28 5.48
C ALA A 260 3.58 -22.97 5.76
N ALA A 261 4.10 -23.34 6.92
CA ALA A 261 5.52 -23.18 7.27
C ALA A 261 6.43 -24.03 6.38
N ALA A 262 6.07 -25.29 6.12
CA ALA A 262 6.81 -26.17 5.23
C ALA A 262 6.84 -25.63 3.79
N ALA A 263 5.70 -25.14 3.29
CA ALA A 263 5.61 -24.51 1.97
C ALA A 263 6.45 -23.22 1.90
N ALA A 264 6.39 -22.37 2.92
CA ALA A 264 7.20 -21.15 2.98
C ALA A 264 8.69 -21.47 2.99
N VAL A 265 9.13 -22.49 3.74
CA VAL A 265 10.52 -22.94 3.77
C VAL A 265 10.95 -23.55 2.44
N ALA A 266 10.10 -24.35 1.81
CA ALA A 266 10.40 -24.94 0.51
C ALA A 266 10.61 -23.86 -0.57
N LEU A 267 9.86 -22.75 -0.50
CA LEU A 267 9.93 -21.66 -1.48
C LEU A 267 11.03 -20.63 -1.20
N THR A 268 11.39 -20.41 0.06
CA THR A 268 12.24 -19.27 0.47
C THR A 268 13.41 -19.65 1.39
N GLY A 269 13.60 -20.94 1.68
CA GLY A 269 14.59 -21.43 2.63
C GLY A 269 14.22 -21.12 4.09
N LEU A 270 15.21 -21.09 4.97
CA LEU A 270 15.00 -20.81 6.41
C LEU A 270 14.30 -19.47 6.71
N PRO A 271 14.48 -18.37 5.92
CA PRO A 271 13.65 -17.17 6.04
C PRO A 271 12.14 -17.41 5.98
N GLY A 272 11.69 -18.48 5.31
CA GLY A 272 10.28 -18.87 5.22
C GLY A 272 9.64 -19.17 6.57
N LEU A 273 10.42 -19.57 7.58
CA LEU A 273 9.91 -19.73 8.94
C LEU A 273 9.50 -18.39 9.56
N ALA A 274 10.25 -17.31 9.30
CA ALA A 274 9.90 -15.98 9.79
C ALA A 274 8.63 -15.44 9.11
N LEU A 275 8.48 -15.70 7.80
CA LEU A 275 7.26 -15.35 7.06
C LEU A 275 6.04 -16.11 7.58
N ALA A 276 6.17 -17.42 7.80
CA ALA A 276 5.09 -18.24 8.37
C ALA A 276 4.74 -17.84 9.81
N ALA A 277 5.75 -17.52 10.63
CA ALA A 277 5.55 -17.02 11.98
C ALA A 277 4.82 -15.66 12.00
N LEU A 278 5.18 -14.74 11.09
CA LEU A 278 4.49 -13.45 10.95
C LEU A 278 3.02 -13.65 10.53
N ALA A 279 2.76 -14.51 9.54
CA ALA A 279 1.40 -14.83 9.11
C ALA A 279 0.56 -15.36 10.27
N ALA A 280 1.11 -16.28 11.07
CA ALA A 280 0.46 -16.85 12.24
C ALA A 280 0.21 -15.80 13.34
N ALA A 281 1.18 -14.91 13.57
CA ALA A 281 1.06 -13.84 14.55
C ALA A 281 -0.03 -12.84 14.16
N VAL A 282 -0.10 -12.42 12.89
CA VAL A 282 -1.17 -11.54 12.37
C VAL A 282 -2.53 -12.25 12.47
N ALA A 283 -2.60 -13.53 12.12
CA ALA A 283 -3.83 -14.31 12.25
C ALA A 283 -4.33 -14.38 13.69
N TRP A 284 -3.43 -14.67 14.64
CA TRP A 284 -3.76 -14.72 16.06
C TRP A 284 -4.15 -13.35 16.62
N ALA A 285 -3.39 -12.31 16.30
CA ALA A 285 -3.66 -10.95 16.75
C ALA A 285 -5.00 -10.44 16.22
N GLY A 286 -5.29 -10.67 14.94
CA GLY A 286 -6.57 -10.34 14.32
C GLY A 286 -7.74 -11.05 14.98
N GLY A 287 -7.64 -12.36 15.21
CA GLY A 287 -8.67 -13.13 15.90
C GLY A 287 -8.88 -12.71 17.37
N ALA A 288 -7.79 -12.44 18.10
CA ALA A 288 -7.84 -11.97 19.48
C ALA A 288 -8.48 -10.59 19.58
N TRP A 289 -8.11 -9.67 18.68
CA TRP A 289 -8.67 -8.34 18.61
C TRP A 289 -10.16 -8.37 18.23
N ALA A 290 -10.55 -9.18 17.24
CA ALA A 290 -11.93 -9.33 16.81
C ALA A 290 -12.81 -9.87 17.95
N THR A 291 -12.30 -10.86 18.69
CA THR A 291 -12.98 -11.39 19.87
C THR A 291 -13.19 -10.32 20.94
N ARG A 292 -12.24 -9.40 21.14
CA ARG A 292 -12.38 -8.30 22.11
C ARG A 292 -13.36 -7.22 21.63
N GLN A 293 -13.37 -6.90 20.34
CA GLN A 293 -14.16 -5.78 19.80
C GLN A 293 -15.59 -6.18 19.40
N LEU A 294 -15.77 -7.41 18.92
CA LEU A 294 -17.01 -7.88 18.29
C LEU A 294 -17.60 -9.11 19.01
N GLY A 295 -16.88 -9.67 19.99
CA GLY A 295 -17.28 -10.84 20.77
C GLY A 295 -17.17 -12.17 20.02
N GLY A 296 -16.43 -12.19 18.90
CA GLY A 296 -16.19 -13.37 18.09
C GLY A 296 -15.53 -13.03 16.75
N VAL A 297 -15.42 -14.02 15.87
CA VAL A 297 -14.84 -13.87 14.52
C VAL A 297 -15.92 -14.21 13.49
N THR A 298 -16.16 -13.33 12.51
CA THR A 298 -17.06 -13.55 11.37
C THR A 298 -16.28 -13.94 10.12
N GLY A 299 -16.97 -14.39 9.06
CA GLY A 299 -16.36 -14.68 7.76
C GLY A 299 -15.58 -13.49 7.19
N ASP A 300 -16.10 -12.28 7.37
CA ASP A 300 -15.51 -11.04 6.85
C ASP A 300 -14.19 -10.72 7.56
N ILE A 301 -14.16 -10.96 8.88
CA ILE A 301 -12.95 -10.82 9.68
C ILE A 301 -11.91 -11.86 9.28
N TYR A 302 -12.30 -13.09 8.95
CA TYR A 302 -11.36 -14.06 8.40
C TYR A 302 -10.75 -13.58 7.07
N GLY A 303 -11.56 -12.97 6.20
CA GLY A 303 -11.10 -12.31 4.99
C GLY A 303 -10.10 -11.19 5.29
N ALA A 304 -10.47 -10.26 6.17
CA ALA A 304 -9.64 -9.12 6.55
C ALA A 304 -8.30 -9.52 7.16
N VAL A 305 -8.33 -10.50 8.06
CA VAL A 305 -7.13 -11.05 8.72
C VAL A 305 -6.24 -11.75 7.70
N ASN A 306 -6.81 -12.49 6.74
CA ASN A 306 -6.04 -13.12 5.67
C ASN A 306 -5.35 -12.10 4.77
N GLU A 307 -6.06 -11.06 4.33
CA GLU A 307 -5.51 -9.99 3.50
C GLU A 307 -4.42 -9.19 4.24
N THR A 308 -4.63 -8.91 5.52
CA THR A 308 -3.65 -8.24 6.38
C THR A 308 -2.39 -9.09 6.58
N ALA A 309 -2.56 -10.40 6.84
CA ALA A 309 -1.45 -11.33 6.97
C ALA A 309 -0.64 -11.43 5.67
N GLU A 310 -1.31 -11.46 4.52
CA GLU A 310 -0.63 -11.47 3.22
C GLU A 310 0.19 -10.21 2.99
N VAL A 311 -0.37 -9.03 3.25
CA VAL A 311 0.37 -7.76 3.11
C VAL A 311 1.56 -7.71 4.07
N ALA A 312 1.40 -8.15 5.32
CA ALA A 312 2.49 -8.20 6.28
C ALA A 312 3.61 -9.15 5.83
N VAL A 313 3.25 -10.34 5.31
CA VAL A 313 4.20 -11.32 4.77
C VAL A 313 4.91 -10.78 3.53
N LEU A 314 4.19 -10.16 2.59
CA LEU A 314 4.80 -9.55 1.40
C LEU A 314 5.77 -8.43 1.79
N GLY A 315 5.40 -7.60 2.76
CA GLY A 315 6.28 -6.55 3.29
C GLY A 315 7.55 -7.12 3.93
N LEU A 316 7.44 -8.15 4.76
CA LEU A 316 8.61 -8.80 5.37
C LEU A 316 9.46 -9.55 4.32
N ALA A 317 8.83 -10.17 3.33
CA ALA A 317 9.53 -10.87 2.25
C ALA A 317 10.42 -9.90 1.43
N VAL A 318 9.96 -8.66 1.20
CA VAL A 318 10.80 -7.62 0.58
C VAL A 318 12.04 -7.31 1.42
N LEU A 319 11.93 -7.31 2.74
CA LEU A 319 13.04 -6.97 3.64
C LEU A 319 14.04 -8.11 3.88
N VAL A 320 13.58 -9.36 3.89
CA VAL A 320 14.40 -10.53 4.28
C VAL A 320 14.90 -11.34 3.08
N LEU A 321 14.21 -11.23 1.93
CA LEU A 321 14.58 -11.91 0.68
C LEU A 321 15.04 -10.93 -0.41
N GLY A 322 15.36 -9.70 -0.02
CA GLY A 322 15.90 -8.63 -0.86
C GLY A 322 17.38 -8.41 -0.61
#